data_AF-A0A3D3YX41-F1
#
_entry.id   AF-A0A3D3YX41-F1
#
_cell.length_a   1.000
_cell.length_b   1.000
_cell.length_c   1.000
_cell.angle_alpha   90.00
_cell.angle_beta   90.00
_cell.angle_gamma   90.00
#
_symmetry.space_group_name_H-M   'P 1'
#
loop_
_entity.id
_entity.type
_entity.pdbx_description
1 polymer ?
#
loop_
_entity_poly.entity_id
_entity_poly.type
_entity_poly.pdbx_seq_one_letter_code
_entity_poly.pdbx_strand_id
1 'polypeptide(L)'
;MRHPVIRNAADQRTTGERVADSIAKFGGSWPFIFLFLGLIFAWMILNTLLLARLIHHKQFDPYPYIALNLMLSAMAGLQAPIIMMSQNRAASRDEALAGHHYEESQRIEQVLDTSYQLLKSNTDLTQQVHDLTLQIHELLARTGET
;
A
#
# COMPACT_ATOMS: atom_id res chain seq x y z
N MET A 1 9.78 -1.61 9.29
CA MET A 1 10.44 -2.79 8.67
C MET A 1 9.53 -3.29 7.54
N ARG A 2 10.04 -3.63 6.35
CA ARG A 2 9.19 -4.09 5.23
C ARG A 2 8.91 -5.59 5.38
N HIS A 3 7.65 -6.00 5.22
CA HIS A 3 7.20 -7.40 5.31
C HIS A 3 8.01 -8.31 4.35
N PRO A 4 8.43 -9.53 4.76
CA PRO A 4 9.33 -10.40 3.99
C PRO A 4 8.82 -10.71 2.57
N VAL A 5 7.50 -10.79 2.41
CA VAL A 5 6.80 -11.02 1.13
C VAL A 5 7.08 -9.89 0.11
N ILE A 6 7.21 -8.65 0.59
CA ILE A 6 7.49 -7.48 -0.26
C ILE A 6 8.97 -7.43 -0.69
N ARG A 7 9.86 -8.10 0.05
CA ARG A 7 11.30 -8.11 -0.20
C ARG A 7 11.66 -8.94 -1.43
N ASN A 8 11.07 -10.13 -1.57
CA ASN A 8 11.29 -11.00 -2.73
C ASN A 8 10.79 -10.36 -4.04
N ALA A 9 9.65 -9.66 -3.99
CA ALA A 9 9.11 -8.92 -5.14
C ALA A 9 9.91 -7.64 -5.47
N ALA A 10 10.76 -7.16 -4.56
CA ALA A 10 11.56 -5.96 -4.78
C ALA A 10 12.88 -6.24 -5.51
N ASP A 11 13.44 -7.45 -5.37
CA ASP A 11 14.73 -7.86 -5.94
C ASP A 11 14.67 -8.18 -7.44
N GLN A 12 13.47 -8.40 -7.99
CA GLN A 12 13.27 -8.75 -9.40
C GLN A 12 12.91 -7.55 -10.30
N ARG A 13 12.97 -6.31 -9.77
CA ARG A 13 12.57 -5.13 -10.54
C ARG A 13 13.57 -4.78 -11.64
N THR A 14 13.08 -4.63 -12.86
CA THR A 14 13.86 -4.10 -13.98
C THR A 14 14.09 -2.59 -13.83
N THR A 15 15.14 -2.06 -14.47
CA THR A 15 15.47 -0.62 -14.42
C THR A 15 14.33 0.26 -14.96
N GLY A 16 13.62 -0.21 -15.98
CA GLY A 16 12.48 0.49 -16.57
C GLY A 16 11.31 0.64 -15.60
N GLU A 17 11.02 -0.39 -14.80
CA GLU A 17 9.95 -0.33 -13.80
C GLU A 17 10.28 0.64 -12.66
N ARG A 18 11.55 0.75 -12.28
CA ARG A 18 12.00 1.71 -11.26
C ARG A 18 11.81 3.15 -11.74
N VAL A 19 12.14 3.42 -13.01
CA VAL A 19 11.96 4.74 -13.62
C VAL A 19 10.47 5.07 -13.76
N ALA A 20 9.64 4.13 -14.23
CA ALA A 20 8.20 4.30 -14.35
C ALA A 20 7.53 4.59 -12.98
N ASP A 21 7.90 3.85 -11.93
CA ASP A 21 7.41 4.09 -10.56
C ASP A 21 7.81 5.48 -10.04
N SER A 22 9.02 5.95 -10.39
CA SER A 22 9.49 7.29 -10.00
C SER A 22 8.74 8.40 -10.75
N ILE A 23 8.50 8.21 -12.06
CA ILE A 23 7.74 9.16 -12.89
C ILE A 23 6.29 9.24 -12.42
N ALA A 24 5.65 8.10 -12.13
CA ALA A 24 4.27 8.07 -11.62
C ALA A 24 4.13 8.81 -10.29
N LYS A 25 5.09 8.63 -9.36
CA LYS A 25 5.12 9.34 -8.08
C LYS A 25 5.37 10.83 -8.24
N PHE A 26 6.25 11.21 -9.15
CA PHE A 26 6.57 12.62 -9.40
C PHE A 26 5.40 13.35 -10.06
N GLY A 27 4.78 12.73 -11.08
CA GLY A 27 3.64 13.29 -11.81
C GLY A 27 2.36 13.45 -10.98
N GLY A 28 2.23 12.73 -9.86
CA GLY A 28 1.11 12.85 -8.93
C GLY A 28 1.29 13.89 -7.81
N SER A 29 2.40 14.65 -7.81
CA SER A 29 2.72 15.57 -6.72
C SER A 29 2.19 16.99 -6.96
N TRP A 30 1.75 17.67 -5.89
CA TRP A 30 1.31 19.08 -5.95
C TRP A 30 2.37 20.06 -6.50
N PRO A 31 3.67 19.95 -6.14
CA PRO A 31 4.70 20.81 -6.71
C PRO A 31 4.89 20.62 -8.22
N PHE A 32 4.69 19.41 -8.73
CA PHE A 32 4.78 19.13 -10.17
C PHE A 32 3.72 19.91 -10.96
N ILE A 33 2.50 20.01 -10.44
CA ILE A 33 1.40 20.77 -11.07
C ILE A 33 1.80 22.25 -11.22
N PHE A 34 2.32 22.86 -10.16
CA PHE A 34 2.76 24.27 -10.20
C PHE A 34 3.95 24.48 -11.14
N LEU A 35 4.93 23.57 -11.14
CA LEU A 35 6.05 23.61 -12.09
C LEU A 35 5.56 23.53 -13.54
N PHE A 36 4.61 22.63 -13.81
CA PHE A 36 4.08 22.40 -15.15
C PHE A 36 3.25 23.59 -15.65
N LEU A 37 2.40 24.17 -14.80
CA LEU A 37 1.72 25.44 -15.06
C LEU A 37 2.73 26.56 -15.35
N GLY A 38 3.77 26.69 -14.52
CA GLY A 38 4.83 27.68 -14.71
C GLY A 38 5.55 27.51 -16.04
N LEU A 39 5.84 26.29 -16.47
CA LEU A 39 6.44 25.99 -17.77
C LEU A 39 5.53 26.41 -18.93
N ILE A 40 4.23 26.13 -18.85
CA ILE A 40 3.24 26.54 -19.86
C ILE A 40 3.19 28.07 -19.95
N PHE A 41 3.10 28.76 -18.81
CA PHE A 41 3.10 30.23 -18.77
C PHE A 41 4.42 30.82 -19.30
N ALA A 42 5.57 30.25 -18.93
CA ALA A 42 6.87 30.67 -19.42
C ALA A 42 6.99 30.50 -20.94
N TRP A 43 6.53 29.37 -21.49
CA TRP A 43 6.51 29.12 -22.93
C TRP A 43 5.62 30.11 -23.67
N MET A 44 4.42 30.36 -23.13
CA MET A 44 3.48 31.34 -23.66
C MET A 44 4.12 32.73 -23.71
N ILE A 45 4.69 33.20 -22.59
CA ILE A 45 5.36 34.50 -22.48
C ILE A 45 6.55 34.59 -23.44
N LEU A 46 7.38 33.55 -23.55
CA LEU A 46 8.53 33.52 -24.44
C LEU A 46 8.11 33.60 -25.92
N ASN A 47 7.09 32.84 -26.32
CA ASN A 47 6.59 32.88 -27.70
C ASN A 47 5.90 34.21 -28.03
N THR A 48 5.05 34.73 -27.15
CA THR A 48 4.29 35.96 -27.41
C THR A 48 5.12 37.22 -27.26
N LEU A 49 5.97 37.34 -26.24
CA LEU A 49 6.68 38.59 -25.94
C LEU A 49 8.07 38.66 -26.56
N LEU A 50 8.87 37.58 -26.49
CA LEU A 50 10.24 37.62 -27.02
C LEU A 50 10.28 37.40 -28.53
N LEU A 51 9.58 36.39 -29.05
CA LEU A 51 9.64 36.08 -30.49
C LEU A 51 8.80 37.04 -31.35
N ALA A 52 7.62 37.47 -30.89
CA ALA A 52 6.79 38.38 -31.68
C ALA A 52 7.29 39.84 -31.69
N ARG A 53 7.97 40.29 -30.63
CA ARG A 53 8.37 41.71 -30.45
C ARG A 53 9.85 42.00 -30.72
N LEU A 54 10.74 41.03 -30.52
CA LEU A 54 12.19 41.30 -30.46
C LEU A 54 12.99 40.74 -31.65
N ILE A 55 12.54 39.66 -32.31
CA ILE A 55 13.36 38.89 -33.29
C ILE A 55 12.63 38.72 -34.64
N HIS A 56 12.37 39.81 -35.39
CA HIS A 56 11.82 39.74 -36.76
C HIS A 56 10.36 39.24 -36.92
N HIS A 57 9.46 39.49 -35.96
CA HIS A 57 8.02 39.19 -36.09
C HIS A 57 7.65 37.74 -36.49
N LYS A 58 8.59 36.79 -36.38
CA LYS A 58 8.36 35.40 -36.77
C LYS A 58 7.99 34.60 -35.54
N GLN A 59 6.68 34.46 -35.33
CA GLN A 59 6.13 33.63 -34.26
C GLN A 59 6.39 32.16 -34.58
N PHE A 60 7.06 31.43 -33.68
CA PHE A 60 7.32 29.99 -33.85
C PHE A 60 6.06 29.18 -33.59
N ASP A 61 5.27 29.57 -32.58
CA ASP A 61 3.98 28.96 -32.24
C ASP A 61 2.93 30.07 -31.99
N PRO A 62 2.26 30.58 -33.05
CA PRO A 62 1.20 31.58 -32.92
C PRO A 62 0.03 31.07 -32.09
N TYR A 63 -0.67 31.99 -31.41
CA TYR A 63 -1.94 31.66 -30.74
C TYR A 63 -2.89 31.00 -31.76
N PRO A 64 -3.42 29.78 -31.52
CA PRO A 64 -3.68 29.12 -30.23
C PRO A 64 -2.65 28.05 -29.74
N TYR A 65 -1.35 28.19 -30.06
CA TYR A 65 -0.25 27.31 -29.60
C TYR A 65 -0.40 25.82 -30.00
N ILE A 66 -0.38 25.54 -31.31
CA ILE A 66 -0.55 24.18 -31.85
C ILE A 66 0.56 23.24 -31.36
N ALA A 67 1.81 23.70 -31.30
CA ALA A 67 2.93 22.84 -30.92
C ALA A 67 2.87 22.43 -29.44
N LEU A 68 2.54 23.39 -28.57
CA LEU A 68 2.32 23.13 -27.14
C LEU A 68 1.15 22.16 -26.94
N ASN A 69 0.03 22.38 -27.62
CA ASN A 69 -1.14 21.52 -27.50
C ASN A 69 -0.86 20.07 -27.96
N LEU A 70 -0.10 19.90 -29.04
CA LEU A 70 0.32 18.59 -29.54
C LEU A 70 1.19 17.85 -28.51
N MET A 71 2.18 18.54 -27.93
CA MET A 71 3.07 17.97 -26.93
C MET A 71 2.30 17.57 -25.65
N LEU A 72 1.40 18.43 -25.16
CA LEU A 72 0.57 18.12 -24.00
C LEU A 72 -0.35 16.92 -24.25
N SER A 73 -0.95 16.83 -25.43
CA SER A 73 -1.81 15.70 -25.80
C SER A 73 -1.03 14.39 -25.86
N ALA A 74 0.17 14.41 -26.44
CA ALA A 74 1.05 13.24 -26.49
C ALA A 74 1.52 12.81 -25.08
N MET A 75 1.85 13.78 -24.20
CA MET A 75 2.20 13.50 -22.81
C MET A 75 1.05 12.86 -22.05
N ALA A 76 -0.17 13.40 -22.18
CA ALA A 76 -1.37 12.84 -21.54
C ALA A 76 -1.67 11.41 -22.05
N GLY A 77 -1.50 11.16 -23.35
CA GLY A 77 -1.68 9.83 -23.95
C GLY A 77 -0.72 8.78 -23.40
N LEU A 78 0.54 9.15 -23.12
CA LEU A 78 1.52 8.27 -22.49
C LEU A 78 1.32 8.10 -20.98
N GLN A 79 0.65 9.06 -20.33
CA GLN A 79 0.47 9.07 -18.89
C GLN A 79 -0.49 7.96 -18.43
N ALA A 80 -1.60 7.74 -19.13
CA ALA A 80 -2.60 6.71 -18.78
C ALA A 80 -2.02 5.28 -18.69
N PRO A 81 -1.27 4.76 -19.68
CA PRO A 81 -0.67 3.42 -19.60
C PRO A 81 0.43 3.32 -18.55
N ILE A 82 1.25 4.36 -18.34
CA ILE A 82 2.28 4.37 -17.29
C ILE A 82 1.62 4.28 -15.90
N ILE A 83 0.57 5.07 -15.69
CA ILE A 83 -0.22 5.00 -14.45
C ILE A 83 -0.83 3.61 -14.31
N MET A 84 -1.47 3.08 -15.34
CA MET A 84 -2.09 1.75 -15.31
C MET A 84 -1.08 0.63 -15.02
N MET A 85 0.13 0.68 -15.58
CA MET A 85 1.21 -0.26 -15.27
C MET A 85 1.67 -0.15 -13.81
N SER A 86 1.76 1.07 -13.27
CA SER A 86 2.11 1.28 -11.86
C SER A 86 1.01 0.79 -10.91
N GLN A 87 -0.26 0.99 -11.28
CA GLN A 87 -1.42 0.51 -10.55
C GLN A 87 -1.53 -1.02 -10.58
N ASN A 88 -1.38 -1.65 -11.74
CA ASN A 88 -1.41 -3.11 -11.88
C ASN A 88 -0.35 -3.79 -10.99
N ARG A 89 0.85 -3.19 -10.89
CA ARG A 89 1.92 -3.66 -10.01
C ARG A 89 1.63 -3.39 -8.52
N ALA A 90 0.90 -2.32 -8.20
CA ALA A 90 0.47 -2.08 -6.82
C ALA A 90 -0.61 -3.10 -6.41
N ALA A 91 -1.58 -3.37 -7.30
CA ALA A 91 -2.65 -4.33 -7.08
C ALA A 91 -2.12 -5.76 -6.87
N SER A 92 -1.14 -6.21 -7.67
CA SER A 92 -0.55 -7.55 -7.48
C SER A 92 0.19 -7.71 -6.14
N ARG A 93 0.79 -6.63 -5.62
CA ARG A 93 1.37 -6.64 -4.27
C ARG A 93 0.29 -6.66 -3.19
N ASP A 94 -0.79 -5.94 -3.40
CA ASP A 94 -1.92 -5.87 -2.49
C ASP A 94 -2.59 -7.24 -2.37
N GLU A 95 -2.81 -7.93 -3.49
CA GLU A 95 -3.34 -9.29 -3.54
C GLU A 95 -2.44 -10.28 -2.78
N ALA A 96 -1.12 -10.24 -3.01
CA ALA A 96 -0.18 -11.11 -2.29
C ALA A 96 -0.17 -10.83 -0.78
N LEU A 97 -0.23 -9.56 -0.37
CA LEU A 97 -0.35 -9.20 1.05
C LEU A 97 -1.67 -9.67 1.64
N ALA A 98 -2.78 -9.51 0.92
CA ALA A 98 -4.10 -9.94 1.35
C ALA A 98 -4.15 -11.46 1.58
N GLY A 99 -3.57 -12.25 0.67
CA GLY A 99 -3.45 -13.70 0.84
C GLY A 99 -2.66 -14.07 2.10
N HIS A 100 -1.54 -13.40 2.34
CA HIS A 100 -0.75 -13.64 3.56
C HIS A 100 -1.48 -13.23 4.84
N HIS A 101 -2.15 -12.08 4.86
CA HIS A 101 -2.95 -11.66 6.02
C HIS A 101 -4.11 -12.62 6.29
N TYR A 102 -4.71 -13.20 5.25
CA TYR A 102 -5.76 -14.21 5.39
C TYR A 102 -5.22 -15.47 6.08
N GLU A 103 -4.08 -16.02 5.62
CA GLU A 103 -3.44 -17.16 6.28
C GLU A 103 -3.04 -16.86 7.73
N GLU A 104 -2.49 -15.68 8.00
CA GLU A 104 -2.11 -15.27 9.34
C GLU A 104 -3.34 -15.19 10.26
N SER A 105 -4.44 -14.63 9.76
CA SER A 105 -5.71 -14.54 10.48
C SER A 105 -6.23 -15.93 10.87
N GLN A 106 -6.21 -16.88 9.94
CA GLN A 106 -6.60 -18.27 10.23
C GLN A 106 -5.69 -18.93 11.28
N ARG A 107 -4.37 -18.71 11.22
CA ARG A 107 -3.45 -19.23 12.24
C ARG A 107 -3.72 -18.62 13.61
N ILE A 108 -4.04 -17.32 13.67
CA ILE A 108 -4.41 -16.64 14.91
C ILE A 108 -5.68 -17.27 15.51
N GLU A 109 -6.70 -17.51 14.70
CA GLU A 109 -7.93 -18.18 15.16
C GLU A 109 -7.64 -19.59 15.71
N GLN A 110 -6.83 -20.40 15.02
CA GLN A 110 -6.44 -21.73 15.51
C GLN A 110 -5.70 -21.69 16.86
N VAL A 111 -4.78 -20.73 17.01
CA VAL A 111 -4.03 -20.55 18.26
C VAL A 111 -4.96 -20.07 19.38
N LEU A 112 -5.94 -19.22 19.07
CA LEU A 112 -6.93 -18.75 20.02
C LEU A 112 -7.82 -19.90 20.51
N ASP A 113 -8.34 -20.72 19.60
CA ASP A 113 -9.14 -21.91 19.93
C ASP A 113 -8.34 -22.87 20.81
N THR A 114 -7.09 -23.13 20.46
CA THR A 114 -6.19 -23.98 21.25
C THR A 114 -5.99 -23.41 22.65
N SER A 115 -5.72 -22.11 22.76
CA SER A 115 -5.53 -21.43 24.05
C SER A 115 -6.79 -21.49 24.91
N TYR A 116 -7.96 -21.29 24.31
CA TYR A 116 -9.25 -21.40 24.98
C TYR A 116 -9.49 -22.82 25.52
N GLN A 117 -9.18 -23.86 24.74
CA GLN A 117 -9.27 -25.25 25.20
C GLN A 117 -8.33 -25.54 26.37
N LEU A 118 -7.10 -25.03 26.34
CA LEU A 118 -6.15 -25.18 27.45
C LEU A 118 -6.64 -24.48 28.72
N LEU A 119 -7.19 -23.27 28.61
CA LEU A 119 -7.76 -22.54 29.74
C LEU A 119 -8.95 -23.29 30.35
N LYS A 120 -9.82 -23.84 29.50
CA LYS A 120 -10.95 -24.65 29.92
C LYS A 120 -10.48 -25.90 30.66
N SER A 121 -9.50 -26.63 30.10
CA SER A 121 -8.94 -27.82 30.74
C SER A 121 -8.30 -27.51 32.10
N ASN A 122 -7.57 -26.41 32.23
CA ASN A 122 -7.04 -25.97 33.54
C ASN A 122 -8.16 -25.66 34.54
N THR A 123 -9.24 -25.03 34.08
CA THR A 123 -10.42 -24.75 34.92
C THR A 123 -11.08 -26.07 35.39
N ASP A 124 -11.30 -27.02 34.48
CA ASP A 124 -11.91 -28.32 34.79
C ASP A 124 -11.04 -29.16 35.74
N LEU A 125 -9.72 -29.14 35.57
CA LEU A 125 -8.77 -29.79 36.49
C LEU A 125 -8.82 -29.14 37.87
N THR A 126 -8.90 -27.80 37.93
CA THR A 126 -9.02 -27.06 39.19
C THR A 126 -10.31 -27.42 39.92
N GLN A 127 -11.42 -27.58 39.19
CA GLN A 127 -12.69 -28.05 39.75
C GLN A 127 -12.58 -29.49 40.27
N GLN A 128 -11.98 -30.41 39.52
CA GLN A 128 -11.77 -31.79 39.99
C GLN A 128 -10.93 -31.86 41.27
N VAL A 129 -9.87 -31.07 41.36
CA VAL A 129 -9.04 -30.98 42.58
C VAL A 129 -9.88 -30.44 43.75
N HIS A 130 -10.71 -29.42 43.51
CA HIS A 130 -11.62 -28.88 44.52
C HIS A 130 -12.63 -29.94 45.02
N ASP A 131 -13.26 -30.68 44.10
CA ASP A 131 -14.24 -31.72 44.43
C ASP A 131 -13.60 -32.88 45.20
N LEU A 132 -12.42 -33.34 44.78
CA LEU A 132 -11.63 -34.35 45.51
C LEU A 132 -11.27 -33.88 46.92
N THR A 133 -10.92 -32.59 47.08
CA THR A 133 -10.60 -32.00 48.39
C THR A 133 -11.82 -32.02 49.32
N LEU A 134 -13.02 -31.75 48.79
CA LEU A 134 -14.27 -31.84 49.53
C LEU A 134 -14.60 -33.29 49.94
N GLN A 135 -14.42 -34.25 49.03
CA GLN A 135 -14.66 -35.67 49.32
C GLN A 135 -13.73 -36.20 50.43
N ILE A 136 -12.45 -35.83 50.41
CA ILE A 136 -11.50 -36.20 51.48
C ILE A 136 -11.96 -35.62 52.84
N HIS A 137 -12.37 -34.35 52.88
CA HIS A 137 -12.89 -33.74 54.11
C HIS A 137 -14.12 -34.45 54.64
N GLU A 138 -15.05 -34.84 53.76
CA GLU A 138 -16.25 -35.58 54.14
C GLU A 138 -15.90 -36.97 54.72
N LEU A 139 -15.02 -37.73 54.05
CA LEU A 139 -14.60 -39.04 54.52
C LEU A 139 -13.92 -38.96 55.89
N LEU A 140 -13.02 -38.01 56.09
CA LEU A 140 -12.35 -37.78 57.38
C LEU A 140 -13.35 -37.39 58.48
N ALA A 141 -14.33 -36.53 58.19
CA ALA A 141 -15.38 -36.18 59.14
C ALA A 141 -16.17 -37.42 59.58
N ARG A 142 -16.49 -38.31 58.64
CA ARG A 142 -17.24 -39.56 58.92
C ARG A 142 -16.42 -40.61 59.66
N THR A 143 -15.09 -40.64 59.51
CA THR A 143 -14.21 -41.56 60.25
C THR A 143 -13.81 -41.06 61.64
N GLY A 144 -13.87 -39.75 61.89
CA GLY A 144 -13.61 -39.17 63.21
C GLY A 144 -14.76 -39.31 64.22
N GLU A 145 -15.95 -39.75 63.78
CA GLU A 145 -17.13 -39.99 64.63
C GLU A 145 -17.29 -41.45 65.11
N THR A 146 -16.33 -42.35 64.78
CA THR A 146 -16.28 -43.75 65.25
C THR A 146 -15.10 -44.01 66.18
#